data_AF-M0ZJH5-F1
#
_entry.id   AF-M0ZJH5-F1
#
_cell.length_a   1.000
_cell.length_b   1.000
_cell.length_c   1.000
_cell.angle_alpha   90.00
_cell.angle_beta   90.00
_cell.angle_gamma   90.00
#
_symmetry.space_group_name_H-M   'P 1'
#
loop_
_entity.id
_entity.type
_entity.pdbx_description
1 polymer ?
#
loop_
_entity_poly.entity_id
_entity_poly.type
_entity_poly.pdbx_seq_one_letter_code
_entity_poly.pdbx_strand_id
1 'polypeptide(L)'
;MKQTLTHTLIPTFDIKRLQPIIFTTTDARASESKNARLSDVSLGTSAAPTYFPVHYFETKDGQGKIRTFDLVDGGVAANNPTLLAITHISREIMTRRLKYEDMKTVDCKKMLVLSLGAGTGKNKEKYNAATASKWGLVSWMYNHGATPLLDIFTDAITDIVDIHVSTMFQSLHNQKNYLRIQNDSMIGEAASVDISTIENMQTLVQTGKDLLKKPVSRVNLETGRVEAVRGEGTNEEALTRFAKLLSEERKFRRLGTA
;
A
#
# COMPACT_ATOMS: atom_id res chain seq x y z
N MET A 1 -7.33 -5.84 16.91
CA MET A 1 -6.24 -6.27 16.01
C MET A 1 -5.87 -7.76 16.18
N LYS A 2 -5.69 -8.29 17.39
CA LYS A 2 -5.21 -9.68 17.61
C LYS A 2 -6.08 -10.79 17.02
N GLN A 3 -7.36 -10.49 16.77
CA GLN A 3 -8.39 -11.40 16.26
C GLN A 3 -8.45 -11.48 14.73
N THR A 4 -7.57 -10.79 13.98
CA THR A 4 -7.54 -10.93 12.52
C THR A 4 -7.20 -12.37 12.12
N LEU A 5 -7.88 -12.88 11.08
CA LEU A 5 -7.74 -14.27 10.62
C LEU A 5 -6.39 -14.54 9.93
N THR A 6 -5.77 -13.50 9.38
CA THR A 6 -4.42 -13.54 8.82
C THR A 6 -3.55 -12.47 9.47
N HIS A 7 -2.24 -12.51 9.20
CA HIS A 7 -1.35 -11.43 9.56
C HIS A 7 -1.68 -10.19 8.75
N THR A 8 -2.10 -9.16 9.46
CA THR A 8 -2.47 -7.86 8.92
C THR A 8 -1.44 -6.84 9.35
N LEU A 9 -1.15 -5.88 8.47
CA LEU A 9 -0.31 -4.72 8.72
C LEU A 9 -1.04 -3.49 8.15
N ILE A 10 -1.29 -2.49 8.99
CA ILE A 10 -2.01 -1.27 8.61
C ILE A 10 -1.19 -0.05 9.07
N PRO A 11 -0.68 0.77 8.16
CA PRO A 11 0.05 1.99 8.50
C PRO A 11 -0.89 3.12 8.90
N THR A 12 -0.46 3.93 9.86
CA THR A 12 -1.03 5.24 10.20
C THR A 12 0.12 6.19 10.51
N PHE A 13 -0.14 7.49 10.65
CA PHE A 13 0.86 8.45 11.13
C PHE A 13 0.36 9.13 12.41
N ASP A 14 1.16 9.10 13.49
CA ASP A 14 0.80 9.74 14.75
C ASP A 14 1.39 11.15 14.80
N ILE A 15 0.51 12.15 14.78
CA ILE A 15 0.91 13.56 14.69
C ILE A 15 1.47 14.11 16.01
N LYS A 16 1.13 13.49 17.14
CA LYS A 16 1.68 13.89 18.45
C LYS A 16 3.11 13.40 18.61
N ARG A 17 3.41 12.22 18.08
CA ARG A 17 4.75 11.62 18.11
C ARG A 17 5.61 11.98 16.90
N LEU A 18 4.99 12.50 15.84
CA LEU A 18 5.60 12.73 14.52
C LEU A 18 6.27 11.46 13.96
N GLN A 19 5.58 10.33 14.08
CA GLN A 19 6.12 9.02 13.69
C GLN A 19 5.04 8.11 13.08
N PRO A 20 5.40 7.24 12.13
CA PRO A 20 4.49 6.22 11.65
C PRO A 20 4.17 5.22 12.78
N ILE A 21 2.90 4.85 12.88
CA ILE A 21 2.45 3.77 13.75
C ILE A 21 1.91 2.66 12.86
N ILE A 22 2.51 1.47 12.97
CA ILE A 22 2.14 0.34 12.15
C ILE A 22 1.39 -0.66 13.03
N PHE A 23 0.08 -0.78 12.82
CA PHE A 23 -0.73 -1.76 13.55
C PHE A 23 -0.58 -3.11 12.90
N THR A 24 -0.07 -4.09 13.65
CA THR A 24 0.11 -5.46 13.15
C THR A 24 -0.55 -6.48 14.05
N THR A 25 -0.98 -7.60 13.46
CA THR A 25 -1.52 -8.74 14.21
C THR A 25 -0.50 -9.26 15.22
N THR A 26 0.78 -9.31 14.84
CA THR A 26 1.83 -9.85 15.70
C THR A 26 2.09 -8.98 16.92
N ASP A 27 2.17 -7.66 16.74
CA ASP A 27 2.32 -6.74 17.87
C ASP A 27 1.09 -6.73 18.77
N ALA A 28 -0.12 -6.84 18.20
CA ALA A 28 -1.37 -6.92 18.96
C ALA A 28 -1.51 -8.23 19.76
N ARG A 29 -0.92 -9.34 19.29
CA ARG A 29 -0.84 -10.60 20.04
C ARG A 29 0.22 -10.54 21.15
N ALA A 30 1.29 -9.78 20.94
CA ALA A 30 2.38 -9.64 21.90
C ALA A 30 2.12 -8.62 23.01
N SER A 31 1.27 -7.60 22.79
CA SER A 31 1.05 -6.52 23.74
C SER A 31 -0.38 -5.98 23.69
N GLU A 32 -1.04 -5.91 24.85
CA GLU A 32 -2.42 -5.42 24.96
C GLU A 32 -2.56 -3.94 24.57
N SER A 33 -1.57 -3.10 24.91
CA SER A 33 -1.53 -1.68 24.50
C SER A 33 -1.23 -1.46 23.01
N LYS A 34 -1.04 -2.54 22.26
CA LYS A 34 -0.97 -2.52 20.78
C LYS A 34 -2.18 -3.20 20.15
N ASN A 35 -3.07 -3.80 20.94
CA ASN A 35 -4.28 -4.44 20.46
C ASN A 35 -5.45 -3.44 20.34
N ALA A 36 -5.29 -2.44 19.49
CA ALA A 36 -6.35 -1.51 19.14
C ALA A 36 -7.57 -2.21 18.51
N ARG A 37 -8.76 -1.60 18.57
CA ARG A 37 -9.93 -2.08 17.83
C ARG A 37 -9.66 -1.92 16.34
N LEU A 38 -10.15 -2.85 15.53
CA LEU A 38 -9.93 -2.77 14.08
C LEU A 38 -10.60 -1.51 13.50
N SER A 39 -11.76 -1.11 14.03
CA SER A 39 -12.44 0.13 13.65
C SER A 39 -11.59 1.38 13.88
N ASP A 40 -10.90 1.47 15.03
CA ASP A 40 -10.03 2.62 15.33
C ASP A 40 -8.84 2.70 14.38
N VAL A 41 -8.25 1.55 14.07
CA VAL A 41 -7.15 1.44 13.11
C VAL A 41 -7.63 1.79 11.69
N SER A 42 -8.82 1.35 11.29
CA SER A 42 -9.43 1.67 10.00
C SER A 42 -9.78 3.15 9.85
N LEU A 43 -10.27 3.79 10.90
CA LEU A 43 -10.51 5.24 10.91
C LEU A 43 -9.19 6.00 10.85
N GLY A 44 -8.20 5.64 11.67
CA GLY A 44 -6.89 6.29 11.67
C GLY A 44 -6.15 6.17 10.34
N THR A 45 -6.15 5.00 9.71
CA THR A 45 -5.45 4.79 8.42
C THR A 45 -6.09 5.55 7.27
N SER A 46 -7.38 5.91 7.37
CA SER A 46 -8.13 6.61 6.33
C SER A 46 -8.36 8.10 6.63
N ALA A 47 -7.80 8.61 7.74
CA ALA A 47 -8.00 9.98 8.20
C ALA A 47 -7.11 10.96 7.41
N ALA A 48 -7.38 11.08 6.11
CA ALA A 48 -6.64 11.93 5.18
C ALA A 48 -6.71 13.40 5.61
N PRO A 49 -5.56 14.07 5.82
CA PRO A 49 -5.53 15.51 6.07
C PRO A 49 -6.32 16.25 4.98
N THR A 50 -7.02 17.31 5.38
CA THR A 50 -7.96 18.10 4.55
C THR A 50 -9.28 17.42 4.17
N TYR A 51 -9.41 16.09 4.28
CA TYR A 51 -10.66 15.37 4.01
C TYR A 51 -11.39 14.94 5.29
N PHE A 52 -10.66 14.42 6.27
CA PHE A 52 -11.22 13.85 7.49
C PHE A 52 -10.55 14.43 8.75
N PRO A 53 -11.25 14.45 9.89
CA PRO A 53 -10.66 14.81 11.17
C PRO A 53 -9.62 13.77 11.62
N VAL A 54 -8.64 14.22 12.41
CA VAL A 54 -7.68 13.35 13.11
C VAL A 54 -8.44 12.35 13.99
N HIS A 55 -8.03 11.08 13.98
CA HIS A 55 -8.65 10.04 14.80
C HIS A 55 -7.89 9.85 16.11
N TYR A 56 -8.54 10.13 17.24
CA TYR A 56 -8.00 9.90 18.58
C TYR A 56 -8.61 8.65 19.22
N PHE A 57 -7.78 7.82 19.84
CA PHE A 57 -8.25 6.78 20.75
C PHE A 57 -7.18 6.35 21.75
N GLU A 58 -7.59 5.52 22.70
CA GLU A 58 -6.74 5.00 23.75
C GLU A 58 -6.74 3.47 23.79
N THR A 59 -5.62 2.91 24.23
CA THR A 59 -5.52 1.52 24.67
C THR A 59 -4.92 1.47 26.06
N LYS A 60 -5.05 0.32 26.73
CA LYS A 60 -4.44 0.07 28.03
C LYS A 60 -3.53 -1.15 27.93
N ASP A 61 -2.42 -1.14 28.64
CA ASP A 61 -1.64 -2.36 28.87
C ASP A 61 -2.23 -3.17 30.03
N GLY A 62 -1.64 -4.34 30.30
CA GLY A 62 -2.09 -5.24 31.38
C GLY A 62 -1.90 -4.66 32.79
N GLN A 63 -1.19 -3.53 32.95
CA GLN A 63 -1.05 -2.80 34.21
C GLN A 63 -2.02 -1.61 34.28
N GLY A 64 -2.86 -1.42 33.26
CA GLY A 64 -3.82 -0.33 33.17
C GLY A 64 -3.23 1.00 32.68
N LYS A 65 -1.95 1.04 32.29
CA LYS A 65 -1.32 2.26 31.77
C LYS A 65 -1.91 2.61 30.41
N ILE A 66 -2.36 3.85 30.29
CA ILE A 66 -2.97 4.39 29.08
C ILE A 66 -1.89 4.68 28.04
N ARG A 67 -2.16 4.28 26.80
CA ARG A 67 -1.45 4.71 25.60
C ARG A 67 -2.43 5.39 24.66
N THR A 68 -2.14 6.64 24.34
CA THR A 68 -2.91 7.45 23.38
C THR A 68 -2.36 7.29 21.97
N PHE A 69 -3.24 7.51 20.99
CA PHE A 69 -2.94 7.55 19.57
C PHE A 69 -3.66 8.75 18.96
N ASP A 70 -2.90 9.59 18.25
CA ASP A 70 -3.37 10.83 17.62
C ASP A 70 -3.13 10.69 16.11
N LEU A 71 -4.01 9.99 15.40
CA LEU A 71 -3.69 9.41 14.09
C LEU A 71 -4.27 10.17 12.91
N VAL A 72 -3.47 10.27 11.85
CA VAL A 72 -3.88 10.60 10.49
C VAL A 72 -3.53 9.45 9.53
N ASP A 73 -3.97 9.62 8.29
CA ASP A 73 -3.88 8.65 7.20
C ASP A 73 -2.53 7.94 7.07
N GLY A 74 -2.60 6.65 6.74
CA GLY A 74 -1.44 5.81 6.50
C GLY A 74 -0.64 6.22 5.26
N GLY A 75 -1.27 6.87 4.28
CA GLY A 75 -0.67 7.40 3.06
C GLY A 75 0.42 8.43 3.31
N VAL A 76 0.32 9.18 4.41
CA VAL A 76 1.38 10.10 4.87
C VAL A 76 2.68 9.35 5.19
N ALA A 77 2.58 8.10 5.64
CA ALA A 77 3.72 7.26 5.97
C ALA A 77 4.11 6.27 4.85
N ALA A 78 3.11 5.63 4.25
CA ALA A 78 3.28 4.49 3.34
C ALA A 78 2.05 4.34 2.42
N ASN A 79 1.89 5.25 1.45
CA ASN A 79 0.83 5.17 0.44
C ASN A 79 0.89 3.90 -0.43
N ASN A 80 2.08 3.35 -0.61
CA ASN A 80 2.29 2.01 -1.13
C ASN A 80 2.92 1.13 -0.04
N PRO A 81 2.14 0.37 0.74
CA PRO A 81 2.65 -0.40 1.88
C PRO A 81 3.41 -1.67 1.46
N THR A 82 3.66 -1.91 0.18
CA THR A 82 4.29 -3.15 -0.33
C THR A 82 5.67 -3.38 0.30
N LEU A 83 6.55 -2.38 0.26
CA LEU A 83 7.89 -2.50 0.84
C LEU A 83 7.82 -2.59 2.38
N LEU A 84 6.87 -1.89 3.01
CA LEU A 84 6.62 -1.99 4.44
C LEU A 84 6.19 -3.41 4.84
N ALA A 85 5.34 -4.06 4.05
CA ALA A 85 4.92 -5.44 4.28
C ALA A 85 6.09 -6.43 4.13
N ILE A 86 6.88 -6.29 3.06
CA ILE A 86 8.08 -7.14 2.83
C ILE A 86 9.06 -7.01 3.99
N THR A 87 9.42 -5.78 4.37
CA THR A 87 10.37 -5.52 5.46
C THR A 87 9.82 -5.94 6.83
N HIS A 88 8.51 -5.83 7.06
CA HIS A 88 7.87 -6.35 8.27
C HIS A 88 7.99 -7.88 8.35
N ILE A 89 7.64 -8.61 7.29
CA ILE A 89 7.81 -10.06 7.23
C ILE A 89 9.27 -10.43 7.52
N SER A 90 10.22 -9.71 6.94
CA SER A 90 11.65 -9.92 7.19
C SER A 90 12.05 -9.74 8.64
N ARG A 91 11.58 -8.67 9.28
CA ARG A 91 11.81 -8.42 10.70
C ARG A 91 11.19 -9.51 11.57
N GLU A 92 9.98 -9.95 11.27
CA GLU A 92 9.29 -10.97 12.07
C GLU A 92 9.94 -12.36 11.94
N ILE A 93 10.49 -12.71 10.77
CA ILE A 93 11.32 -13.92 10.57
C ILE A 93 12.63 -13.78 11.37
N MET A 94 13.35 -12.67 11.21
CA MET A 94 14.61 -12.40 11.92
C MET A 94 14.46 -12.44 13.44
N THR A 95 13.34 -11.93 13.96
CA THR A 95 13.02 -11.93 15.39
C THR A 95 12.29 -13.21 15.87
N ARG A 96 12.13 -14.21 14.98
CA ARG A 96 11.50 -15.51 15.25
C ARG A 96 10.06 -15.44 15.76
N ARG A 97 9.36 -14.34 15.46
CA ARG A 97 7.95 -14.11 15.80
C ARG A 97 7.00 -14.71 14.75
N LEU A 98 7.45 -14.81 13.51
CA LEU A 98 6.84 -15.64 12.47
C LEU A 98 7.69 -16.89 12.27
N LYS A 99 7.10 -18.06 12.54
CA LYS A 99 7.72 -19.36 12.25
C LYS A 99 7.22 -19.82 10.89
N TYR A 100 8.00 -19.54 9.85
CA TYR A 100 7.92 -20.31 8.61
C TYR A 100 8.91 -21.46 8.73
N GLU A 101 8.42 -22.70 8.63
CA GLU A 101 9.27 -23.89 8.64
C GLU A 101 10.39 -23.72 7.59
N ASP A 102 11.63 -24.00 7.98
CA ASP A 102 12.87 -23.92 7.20
C ASP A 102 13.38 -22.56 6.71
N MET A 103 12.79 -21.42 7.09
CA MET A 103 13.34 -20.10 6.76
C MET A 103 14.18 -19.50 7.90
N LYS A 104 15.50 -19.61 7.81
CA LYS A 104 16.46 -18.91 8.71
C LYS A 104 16.66 -17.43 8.33
N THR A 105 16.46 -17.08 7.06
CA THR A 105 16.57 -15.75 6.49
C THR A 105 15.45 -15.53 5.48
N VAL A 106 15.17 -14.26 5.15
CA VAL A 106 14.21 -13.96 4.08
C VAL A 106 14.84 -14.30 2.74
N ASP A 107 14.15 -15.18 2.02
CA ASP A 107 14.44 -15.46 0.63
C ASP A 107 13.33 -14.85 -0.23
N CYS A 108 13.61 -13.68 -0.81
CA CYS A 108 12.68 -13.00 -1.70
C CYS A 108 12.33 -13.84 -2.95
N LYS A 109 13.12 -14.87 -3.31
CA LYS A 109 12.76 -15.80 -4.39
C LYS A 109 11.53 -16.65 -4.05
N LYS A 110 11.26 -16.86 -2.75
CA LYS A 110 10.13 -17.63 -2.25
C LYS A 110 8.91 -16.76 -1.92
N MET A 111 9.00 -15.45 -2.11
CA MET A 111 7.87 -14.54 -1.90
C MET A 111 7.02 -14.45 -3.16
N LEU A 112 5.70 -14.45 -2.97
CA LEU A 112 4.72 -14.05 -3.98
C LEU A 112 4.03 -12.79 -3.48
N VAL A 113 4.10 -11.71 -4.25
CA VAL A 113 3.61 -10.39 -3.87
C VAL A 113 2.64 -9.89 -4.93
N LEU A 114 1.38 -9.71 -4.52
CA LEU A 114 0.37 -8.99 -5.29
C LEU A 114 0.19 -7.62 -4.68
N SER A 115 0.45 -6.57 -5.46
CA SER A 115 0.26 -5.19 -5.06
C SER A 115 -0.81 -4.56 -5.94
N LEU A 116 -1.86 -4.03 -5.32
CA LEU A 116 -2.99 -3.41 -6.01
C LEU A 116 -2.99 -1.92 -5.70
N GLY A 117 -3.01 -1.09 -6.73
CA GLY A 117 -3.18 0.35 -6.59
C GLY A 117 -4.62 0.78 -6.87
N ALA A 118 -4.99 1.94 -6.35
CA ALA A 118 -6.31 2.55 -6.56
C ALA A 118 -6.37 3.38 -7.87
N GLY A 119 -5.32 3.33 -8.69
CA GLY A 119 -5.14 4.23 -9.82
C GLY A 119 -4.63 5.60 -9.41
N THR A 120 -4.05 6.31 -10.37
CA THR A 120 -3.63 7.70 -10.21
C THR A 120 -4.02 8.48 -11.47
N GLY A 121 -4.45 9.73 -11.27
CA GLY A 121 -4.56 10.67 -12.35
C GLY A 121 -3.21 11.32 -12.58
N LYS A 122 -2.31 10.67 -13.32
CA LYS A 122 -1.07 11.32 -13.78
C LYS A 122 -1.44 12.35 -14.84
N ASN A 123 -1.99 13.49 -14.40
CA ASN A 123 -2.17 14.68 -15.21
C ASN A 123 -0.77 15.13 -15.61
N LYS A 124 -0.34 14.72 -16.81
CA LYS A 124 0.94 15.13 -17.38
C LYS A 124 1.02 16.64 -17.27
N GLU A 125 2.04 17.12 -16.56
CA GLU A 125 2.33 18.56 -16.40
C GLU A 125 1.34 19.34 -15.50
N LYS A 126 0.72 18.68 -14.50
CA LYS A 126 -0.14 19.36 -13.50
C LYS A 126 0.52 20.59 -12.88
N TYR A 127 1.84 20.55 -12.68
CA TYR A 127 2.65 21.65 -12.16
C TYR A 127 3.85 21.92 -13.07
N ASN A 128 4.22 23.19 -13.22
CA ASN A 128 5.39 23.61 -13.99
C ASN A 128 6.23 24.62 -13.20
N ALA A 129 7.53 24.69 -13.52
CA ALA A 129 8.49 25.53 -12.80
C ALA A 129 8.20 27.04 -12.92
N ALA A 130 7.73 27.51 -14.08
CA ALA A 130 7.45 28.93 -14.30
C ALA A 130 6.35 29.47 -13.37
N THR A 131 5.37 28.62 -13.04
CA THR A 131 4.31 28.94 -12.08
C THR A 131 4.74 28.63 -10.65
N ALA A 132 5.28 27.43 -10.39
CA ALA A 132 5.60 26.97 -9.04
C ALA A 132 6.76 27.75 -8.37
N SER A 133 7.69 28.31 -9.14
CA SER A 133 8.76 29.17 -8.62
C SER A 133 8.25 30.46 -7.96
N LYS A 134 7.02 30.86 -8.25
CA LYS A 134 6.38 32.06 -7.69
C LYS A 134 5.45 31.73 -6.51
N TRP A 135 5.33 30.46 -6.12
CA TRP A 135 4.43 30.03 -5.06
C TRP A 135 4.96 30.42 -3.68
N GLY A 136 4.09 31.00 -2.87
CA GLY A 136 4.27 31.12 -1.43
C GLY A 136 3.67 29.92 -0.67
N LEU A 137 3.71 29.97 0.66
CA LEU A 137 3.23 28.91 1.55
C LEU A 137 1.80 28.43 1.22
N VAL A 138 0.90 29.37 0.93
CA VAL A 138 -0.51 29.05 0.61
C VAL A 138 -0.62 28.24 -0.66
N SER A 139 0.02 28.66 -1.75
CA SER A 139 -0.04 27.96 -3.04
C SER A 139 0.61 26.57 -2.98
N TRP A 140 1.67 26.40 -2.20
CA TRP A 140 2.24 25.08 -1.96
C TRP A 140 1.28 24.15 -1.21
N MET A 141 0.43 24.70 -0.34
CA MET A 141 -0.52 23.91 0.43
C MET A 141 -1.84 23.67 -0.30
N TYR A 142 -2.34 24.68 -1.00
CA TYR A 142 -3.58 24.62 -1.75
C TYR A 142 -3.49 25.52 -2.97
N ASN A 143 -3.68 24.95 -4.14
CA ASN A 143 -3.66 25.67 -5.41
C ASN A 143 -4.80 25.19 -6.30
N HIS A 144 -5.83 26.01 -6.45
CA HIS A 144 -6.97 25.78 -7.35
C HIS A 144 -7.61 24.38 -7.23
N GLY A 145 -7.92 23.95 -6.01
CA GLY A 145 -8.56 22.64 -5.76
C GLY A 145 -7.59 21.46 -5.69
N ALA A 146 -6.28 21.69 -5.85
CA ALA A 146 -5.25 20.69 -5.62
C ALA A 146 -4.41 21.01 -4.38
N THR A 147 -3.72 20.01 -3.85
CA THR A 147 -2.83 20.10 -2.69
C THR A 147 -1.40 19.75 -3.10
N PRO A 148 -0.62 20.68 -3.71
CA PRO A 148 0.62 20.32 -4.41
C PRO A 148 1.64 19.55 -3.59
N LEU A 149 1.87 19.94 -2.33
CA LEU A 149 2.79 19.20 -1.46
C LEU A 149 2.32 17.77 -1.19
N LEU A 150 1.03 17.57 -0.92
CA LEU A 150 0.47 16.24 -0.67
C LEU A 150 0.57 15.37 -1.92
N ASP A 151 0.23 15.91 -3.09
CA ASP A 151 0.30 15.21 -4.37
C ASP A 151 1.75 14.76 -4.66
N ILE A 152 2.71 15.68 -4.54
CA ILE A 152 4.14 15.40 -4.81
C ILE A 152 4.68 14.32 -3.86
N PHE A 153 4.44 14.44 -2.55
CA PHE A 153 4.95 13.45 -1.60
C PHE A 153 4.28 12.09 -1.79
N THR A 154 2.98 12.06 -2.04
CA THR A 154 2.20 10.82 -2.22
C THR A 154 2.64 10.06 -3.48
N ASP A 155 2.81 10.78 -4.59
CA ASP A 155 3.31 10.21 -5.85
C ASP A 155 4.76 9.74 -5.69
N ALA A 156 5.63 10.56 -5.09
CA ALA A 156 7.04 10.20 -4.87
C ALA A 156 7.20 8.93 -4.01
N ILE A 157 6.45 8.83 -2.91
CA ILE A 157 6.48 7.64 -2.04
C ILE A 157 6.00 6.39 -2.80
N THR A 158 4.98 6.54 -3.63
CA THR A 158 4.41 5.42 -4.40
C THR A 158 5.38 4.91 -5.46
N ASP A 159 5.96 5.82 -6.26
CA ASP A 159 6.87 5.51 -7.36
C ASP A 159 8.19 4.92 -6.83
N ILE A 160 8.76 5.49 -5.77
CA ILE A 160 10.00 4.95 -5.15
C ILE A 160 9.80 3.53 -4.64
N VAL A 161 8.66 3.22 -4.02
CA VAL A 161 8.37 1.85 -3.56
C VAL A 161 8.27 0.89 -4.75
N ASP A 162 7.62 1.28 -5.85
CA ASP A 162 7.51 0.40 -7.01
C ASP A 162 8.88 0.14 -7.67
N ILE A 163 9.74 1.16 -7.75
CA ILE A 163 11.13 1.03 -8.21
C ILE A 163 11.92 0.09 -7.31
N HIS A 164 11.88 0.29 -5.99
CA HIS A 164 12.62 -0.54 -5.04
C HIS A 164 12.18 -2.01 -5.07
N VAL A 165 10.87 -2.27 -5.05
CA VAL A 165 10.34 -3.64 -5.07
C VAL A 165 10.62 -4.29 -6.42
N SER A 166 10.42 -3.57 -7.53
CA SER A 166 10.75 -4.09 -8.86
C SER A 166 12.22 -4.40 -9.01
N THR A 167 13.12 -3.53 -8.54
CA THR A 167 14.57 -3.78 -8.53
C THR A 167 14.93 -5.02 -7.72
N MET A 168 14.33 -5.18 -6.53
CA MET A 168 14.52 -6.35 -5.67
C MET A 168 14.12 -7.65 -6.36
N PHE A 169 12.97 -7.71 -7.04
CA PHE A 169 12.54 -8.93 -7.73
C PHE A 169 13.26 -9.18 -9.06
N GLN A 170 13.58 -8.13 -9.82
CA GLN A 170 14.30 -8.24 -11.10
C GLN A 170 15.76 -8.66 -10.90
N SER A 171 16.46 -8.11 -9.91
CA SER A 171 17.84 -8.51 -9.58
C SER A 171 17.99 -9.97 -9.17
N LEU A 172 16.90 -10.61 -8.74
CA LEU A 172 16.84 -12.04 -8.39
C LEU A 172 16.31 -12.92 -9.52
N HIS A 173 16.10 -12.35 -10.72
CA HIS A 173 15.45 -12.99 -11.87
C HIS A 173 14.07 -13.58 -11.55
N ASN A 174 13.33 -12.92 -10.67
CA ASN A 174 12.05 -13.38 -10.15
C ASN A 174 10.92 -12.35 -10.33
N GLN A 175 11.01 -11.51 -11.37
CA GLN A 175 10.05 -10.43 -11.64
C GLN A 175 8.59 -10.86 -11.78
N LYS A 176 8.32 -12.15 -12.06
CA LYS A 176 6.95 -12.70 -12.16
C LYS A 176 6.29 -12.92 -10.80
N ASN A 177 7.08 -13.00 -9.73
CA ASN A 177 6.57 -13.16 -8.37
C ASN A 177 6.08 -11.85 -7.75
N TYR A 178 6.41 -10.71 -8.36
CA TYR A 178 5.84 -9.41 -8.03
C TYR A 178 4.88 -8.98 -9.14
N LEU A 179 3.59 -8.96 -8.82
CA LEU A 179 2.54 -8.48 -9.71
C LEU A 179 1.98 -7.17 -9.13
N ARG A 180 2.25 -6.06 -9.81
CA ARG A 180 1.65 -4.76 -9.52
C ARG A 180 0.55 -4.48 -10.54
N ILE A 181 -0.67 -4.25 -10.08
CA ILE A 181 -1.79 -3.84 -10.91
C ILE A 181 -2.16 -2.41 -10.51
N GLN A 182 -2.04 -1.50 -11.47
CA GLN A 182 -2.19 -0.07 -11.25
C GLN A 182 -2.69 0.60 -12.54
N ASN A 183 -3.52 1.64 -12.42
CA ASN A 183 -3.98 2.44 -13.55
C ASN A 183 -3.50 3.89 -13.43
N ASP A 184 -2.51 4.29 -14.22
CA ASP A 184 -1.92 5.64 -14.20
C ASP A 184 -2.64 6.64 -15.12
N SER A 185 -3.84 6.31 -15.59
CA SER A 185 -4.58 7.11 -16.59
C SER A 185 -5.98 7.48 -16.12
N MET A 186 -6.17 7.65 -14.81
CA MET A 186 -7.44 8.17 -14.28
C MET A 186 -7.64 9.62 -14.73
N ILE A 187 -8.87 10.00 -15.06
CA ILE A 187 -9.21 11.36 -15.51
C ILE A 187 -10.52 11.82 -14.88
N GLY A 188 -10.73 13.13 -14.81
CA GLY A 188 -11.96 13.72 -14.29
C GLY A 188 -12.26 13.29 -12.85
N GLU A 189 -13.53 13.02 -12.57
CA GLU A 189 -13.99 12.61 -11.24
C GLU A 189 -13.38 11.29 -10.76
N ALA A 190 -13.05 10.38 -11.69
CA ALA A 190 -12.46 9.09 -11.36
C ALA A 190 -11.01 9.21 -10.86
N ALA A 191 -10.36 10.35 -11.06
CA ALA A 191 -9.07 10.67 -10.47
C ALA A 191 -9.17 11.30 -9.07
N SER A 192 -10.39 11.67 -8.61
CA SER A 192 -10.62 12.21 -7.27
C SER A 192 -10.83 11.10 -6.25
N VAL A 193 -10.42 11.37 -5.01
CA VAL A 193 -10.50 10.40 -3.90
C VAL A 193 -11.79 10.51 -3.08
N ASP A 194 -12.58 11.57 -3.30
CA ASP A 194 -13.72 11.96 -2.46
C ASP A 194 -15.07 12.04 -3.21
N ILE A 195 -15.09 11.75 -4.51
CA ILE A 195 -16.32 11.80 -5.32
C ILE A 195 -17.01 10.43 -5.31
N SER A 196 -18.09 10.32 -4.54
CA SER A 196 -18.85 9.07 -4.32
C SER A 196 -20.22 9.03 -5.02
N THR A 197 -20.38 9.80 -6.11
CA THR A 197 -21.58 9.74 -6.95
C THR A 197 -21.76 8.34 -7.56
N ILE A 198 -23.00 7.94 -7.82
CA ILE A 198 -23.31 6.61 -8.38
C ILE A 198 -22.60 6.44 -9.73
N GLU A 199 -22.59 7.48 -10.54
CA GLU A 199 -21.95 7.55 -11.85
C GLU A 199 -20.43 7.35 -11.74
N ASN A 200 -19.76 8.03 -10.80
CA ASN A 200 -18.32 7.85 -10.60
C ASN A 200 -18.00 6.46 -10.07
N MET A 201 -18.79 5.93 -9.13
CA MET A 201 -18.61 4.57 -8.61
C MET A 201 -18.77 3.51 -9.70
N GLN A 202 -19.73 3.65 -10.61
CA GLN A 202 -19.88 2.78 -11.77
C GLN A 202 -18.69 2.91 -12.74
N THR A 203 -18.20 4.13 -12.94
CA THR A 203 -17.00 4.40 -13.76
C THR A 203 -15.76 3.72 -13.18
N LEU A 204 -15.57 3.75 -11.85
CA LEU A 204 -14.48 3.05 -11.17
C LEU A 204 -14.59 1.52 -11.32
N VAL A 205 -15.79 0.96 -11.22
CA VAL A 205 -16.03 -0.48 -11.49
C VAL A 205 -15.67 -0.84 -12.92
N GLN A 206 -16.09 -0.04 -13.90
CA GLN A 206 -15.76 -0.29 -15.30
C GLN A 206 -14.26 -0.16 -15.55
N THR A 207 -13.61 0.84 -14.95
CA THR A 207 -12.16 1.02 -15.00
C THR A 207 -11.42 -0.21 -14.49
N GLY A 208 -11.88 -0.82 -13.39
CA GLY A 208 -11.33 -2.07 -12.87
C GLY A 208 -11.49 -3.24 -13.84
N LYS A 209 -12.66 -3.37 -14.50
CA LYS A 209 -12.90 -4.40 -15.52
C LYS A 209 -12.00 -4.21 -16.74
N ASP A 210 -11.82 -2.98 -17.19
CA ASP A 210 -10.96 -2.66 -18.33
C ASP A 210 -9.49 -2.91 -17.99
N LEU A 211 -9.08 -2.62 -16.74
CA LEU A 211 -7.73 -2.86 -16.25
C LEU A 211 -7.36 -4.35 -16.29
N LEU A 212 -8.32 -5.27 -16.10
CA LEU A 212 -8.09 -6.71 -16.26
C LEU A 212 -7.65 -7.07 -17.69
N LYS A 213 -8.14 -6.36 -18.70
CA LYS A 213 -7.83 -6.62 -20.12
C LYS A 213 -6.55 -5.92 -20.59
N LYS A 214 -6.02 -4.97 -19.82
CA LYS A 214 -4.73 -4.32 -20.12
C LYS A 214 -3.57 -5.31 -19.96
N PRO A 215 -2.47 -5.12 -20.73
CA PRO A 215 -1.28 -5.94 -20.57
C PRO A 215 -0.64 -5.76 -19.19
N VAL A 216 -0.01 -6.82 -18.68
CA VAL A 216 0.86 -6.74 -17.51
C VAL A 216 1.90 -5.66 -17.74
N SER A 217 2.12 -4.81 -16.74
CA SER A 217 3.07 -3.71 -16.82
C SER A 217 4.03 -3.72 -15.63
N ARG A 218 5.22 -3.17 -15.81
CA ARG A 218 6.23 -3.01 -14.75
C ARG A 218 6.93 -1.67 -14.89
N VAL A 219 7.46 -1.16 -13.78
CA VAL A 219 8.31 0.02 -13.83
C VAL A 219 9.60 -0.28 -14.60
N ASN A 220 9.91 0.59 -15.54
CA ASN A 220 11.19 0.67 -16.22
C ASN A 220 12.18 1.37 -15.26
N LEU A 221 13.26 0.69 -14.90
CA LEU A 221 14.20 1.17 -13.88
C LEU A 221 15.03 2.38 -14.32
N GLU A 222 15.13 2.63 -15.63
CA GLU A 222 15.83 3.80 -16.16
C GLU A 222 14.94 5.04 -16.19
N THR A 223 13.68 4.87 -16.60
CA THR A 223 12.75 5.98 -16.81
C THR A 223 11.82 6.25 -15.63
N GLY A 224 11.70 5.29 -14.70
CA GLY A 224 10.73 5.32 -13.61
C GLY A 224 9.27 5.17 -14.06
N ARG A 225 9.01 4.90 -15.34
CA ARG A 225 7.65 4.81 -15.90
C ARG A 225 7.17 3.37 -15.95
N VAL A 226 5.87 3.18 -15.75
CA VAL A 226 5.22 1.88 -15.90
C VAL A 226 5.02 1.58 -17.39
N GLU A 227 5.57 0.47 -17.85
CA GLU A 227 5.56 0.05 -19.25
C GLU A 227 5.01 -1.38 -19.39
N ALA A 228 4.26 -1.62 -20.47
CA ALA A 228 3.72 -2.95 -20.76
C ALA A 228 4.85 -3.96 -21.05
N VAL A 229 4.76 -5.14 -20.43
CA VAL A 229 5.75 -6.20 -20.59
C VAL A 229 5.32 -7.12 -21.73
N ARG A 230 6.16 -7.19 -22.77
CA ARG A 230 5.90 -8.06 -23.93
C ARG A 230 5.88 -9.53 -23.50
N GLY A 231 4.85 -10.26 -23.95
CA GLY A 231 4.76 -11.71 -23.77
C GLY A 231 4.23 -12.19 -22.42
N GLU A 232 3.81 -11.31 -21.51
CA GLU A 232 3.24 -11.71 -20.21
C GLU A 232 1.71 -11.73 -20.15
N GLY A 233 1.07 -11.37 -21.27
CA GLY A 233 -0.38 -11.37 -21.41
C GLY A 233 -1.05 -10.21 -20.66
N THR A 234 -2.32 -10.41 -20.33
CA THR A 234 -3.18 -9.45 -19.63
C THR A 234 -3.09 -9.60 -18.11
N ASN A 235 -3.58 -8.59 -17.39
CA ASN A 235 -3.70 -8.64 -15.93
C ASN A 235 -4.63 -9.78 -15.47
N GLU A 236 -5.70 -10.09 -16.20
CA GLU A 236 -6.60 -11.22 -15.94
C GLU A 236 -5.88 -12.56 -15.99
N GLU A 237 -5.07 -12.79 -17.03
CA GLU A 237 -4.27 -14.00 -17.18
C GLU A 237 -3.21 -14.10 -16.08
N ALA A 238 -2.57 -12.98 -15.72
CA ALA A 238 -1.60 -12.93 -14.63
C ALA A 238 -2.23 -13.24 -13.28
N LEU A 239 -3.40 -12.68 -12.97
CA LEU A 239 -4.17 -13.00 -11.77
C LEU A 239 -4.61 -14.46 -11.73
N THR A 240 -5.00 -15.02 -12.87
CA THR A 240 -5.36 -16.45 -12.98
C THR A 240 -4.15 -17.34 -12.63
N ARG A 241 -2.97 -17.02 -13.16
CA ARG A 241 -1.72 -17.71 -12.79
C ARG A 241 -1.41 -17.55 -11.30
N PHE A 242 -1.56 -16.34 -10.76
CA PHE A 242 -1.31 -16.05 -9.35
C PHE A 242 -2.25 -16.85 -8.43
N ALA A 243 -3.55 -16.91 -8.78
CA ALA A 243 -4.55 -17.68 -8.04
C ALA A 243 -4.24 -19.19 -8.06
N LYS A 244 -3.75 -19.72 -9.18
CA LYS A 244 -3.30 -21.12 -9.27
C LYS A 244 -2.15 -21.40 -8.31
N LEU A 245 -1.11 -20.55 -8.29
CA LEU A 245 0.02 -20.67 -7.37
C LEU A 245 -0.42 -20.66 -5.90
N LEU A 246 -1.31 -19.74 -5.52
CA LEU A 246 -1.86 -19.67 -4.15
C LEU A 246 -2.67 -20.93 -3.79
N SER A 247 -3.44 -21.46 -4.73
CA SER A 247 -4.24 -22.68 -4.53
C SER A 247 -3.34 -23.91 -4.35
N GLU A 248 -2.32 -24.05 -5.18
CA GLU A 248 -1.33 -25.13 -5.12
C GLU A 248 -0.55 -25.08 -3.81
N GLU A 249 -0.05 -23.90 -3.41
CA GLU A 249 0.65 -23.71 -2.14
C GLU A 249 -0.23 -24.07 -0.94
N ARG A 250 -1.51 -23.67 -0.95
CA ARG A 250 -2.46 -24.02 0.11
C ARG A 250 -2.71 -25.52 0.18
N LYS A 251 -2.83 -26.20 -0.96
CA LYS A 251 -2.98 -27.67 -1.01
C LYS A 251 -1.74 -28.36 -0.50
N PHE A 252 -0.56 -27.92 -0.94
CA PHE A 252 0.73 -28.46 -0.51
C PHE A 252 0.88 -28.40 1.02
N ARG A 253 0.64 -27.24 1.63
CA ARG A 253 0.72 -27.10 3.10
C ARG A 253 -0.28 -27.97 3.85
N ARG A 254 -1.49 -28.15 3.32
CA ARG A 254 -2.50 -29.02 3.95
C ARG A 254 -2.11 -30.49 3.90
N LEU A 255 -1.46 -30.92 2.83
CA LEU A 255 -0.97 -32.28 2.66
C LEU A 255 0.28 -32.55 3.53
N GLY A 256 1.14 -31.56 3.74
CA GLY A 256 2.31 -31.66 4.63
C GLY A 256 2.00 -31.52 6.12
N THR A 257 0.78 -31.15 6.50
CA THR A 257 0.30 -31.09 7.90
C THR A 257 -0.50 -32.33 8.34
N ALA A 258 -0.52 -33.39 7.52
CA ALA A 258 -1.07 -34.70 7.85
C ALA A 258 0.08 -35.68 8.16
#